data_AF-A0A917F883-F1
#
_entry.id   AF-A0A917F883-F1
#
_cell.length_a   1.000
_cell.length_b   1.000
_cell.length_c   1.000
_cell.angle_alpha   90.00
_cell.angle_beta   90.00
_cell.angle_gamma   90.00
#
_symmetry.space_group_name_H-M   'P 1'
#
loop_
_entity.id
_entity.type
_entity.pdbx_description
1 polymer ?
#
loop_
_entity_poly.entity_id
_entity_poly.type
_entity_poly.pdbx_seq_one_letter_code
_entity_poly.pdbx_strand_id
1 'polypeptide(L)'
;MPISADLGQTLEAYVTQLVSTGRYGSKSEVLREGVRLLQERETRLAALNAALARGLADAEAGRVVDGDEFLDQLEAKYEAMAAEQEQAEREASAAGLQKTSGRQKSKAGRR
;
A
#
# COMPACT_ATOMS: atom_id res chain seq x y z
N MET A 1 -23.74 -18.66 -22.62
CA MET A 1 -25.07 -18.96 -22.02
C MET A 1 -25.69 -17.64 -21.59
N PRO A 2 -26.94 -17.32 -21.97
CA PRO A 2 -27.64 -16.18 -21.37
C PRO A 2 -27.90 -16.49 -19.88
N ILE A 3 -27.49 -15.58 -19.00
CA ILE A 3 -27.86 -15.62 -17.58
C ILE A 3 -29.25 -14.98 -17.49
N SER A 4 -30.23 -15.72 -16.98
CA SER A 4 -31.57 -15.22 -16.69
C SER A 4 -31.78 -15.20 -15.18
N ALA A 5 -32.28 -14.09 -14.66
CA ALA A 5 -32.58 -13.91 -13.25
C ALA A 5 -33.89 -13.13 -13.12
N ASP A 6 -34.75 -13.53 -12.18
CA ASP A 6 -35.90 -12.72 -11.78
C ASP A 6 -35.44 -11.68 -10.75
N LEU A 7 -35.55 -10.40 -11.12
CA LEU A 7 -35.09 -9.28 -10.31
C LEU A 7 -36.22 -8.60 -9.53
N GLY A 8 -37.47 -8.96 -9.80
CA GLY A 8 -38.64 -8.21 -9.35
C GLY A 8 -38.74 -6.81 -9.99
N GLN A 9 -39.89 -6.14 -9.79
CA GLN A 9 -40.24 -4.93 -10.55
C GLN A 9 -39.25 -3.77 -10.39
N THR A 10 -38.77 -3.50 -9.17
CA THR A 10 -37.91 -2.33 -8.89
C THR A 10 -36.55 -2.44 -9.56
N LEU A 11 -35.88 -3.58 -9.41
CA LEU A 11 -34.56 -3.79 -10.02
C LEU A 11 -34.68 -3.95 -11.54
N GLU A 12 -35.74 -4.60 -12.03
CA GLU A 12 -35.98 -4.72 -13.47
C GLU A 12 -36.16 -3.34 -14.13
N ALA A 13 -36.91 -2.44 -13.49
CA ALA A 13 -37.07 -1.06 -13.94
C ALA A 13 -35.75 -0.30 -13.96
N TYR A 14 -34.94 -0.42 -12.89
CA TYR A 14 -33.63 0.23 -12.81
C TYR A 14 -32.63 -0.29 -13.86
N VAL A 15 -32.52 -1.61 -14.02
CA VAL A 15 -31.67 -2.23 -15.04
C VAL A 15 -32.12 -1.80 -16.44
N THR A 16 -33.42 -1.75 -16.69
CA THR A 16 -33.98 -1.29 -17.97
C THR A 16 -33.64 0.17 -18.22
N GLN A 17 -33.74 1.03 -17.20
CA GLN A 17 -33.33 2.43 -17.29
C GLN A 17 -31.85 2.55 -17.66
N LEU A 18 -30.95 1.84 -16.97
CA LEU A 18 -29.50 1.87 -17.22
C LEU A 18 -29.13 1.48 -18.65
N VAL A 19 -29.82 0.48 -19.22
CA VAL A 19 -29.64 0.08 -20.62
C VAL A 19 -30.23 1.11 -21.58
N SER A 20 -31.43 1.63 -21.29
CA SER A 20 -32.10 2.63 -22.15
C SER A 20 -31.34 3.95 -22.24
N THR A 21 -30.63 4.35 -21.18
CA THR A 21 -29.77 5.53 -21.17
C THR A 21 -28.43 5.31 -21.87
N GLY A 22 -28.17 4.10 -22.39
CA GLY A 22 -26.93 3.74 -23.07
C GLY A 22 -25.72 3.57 -22.14
N ARG A 23 -25.93 3.53 -20.82
CA ARG A 23 -24.83 3.34 -19.86
C ARG A 23 -24.27 1.90 -19.91
N TYR A 24 -25.11 0.95 -20.29
CA TYR A 24 -24.75 -0.45 -20.52
C TYR A 24 -25.40 -0.96 -21.79
N GLY A 25 -24.75 -1.88 -22.50
CA GLY A 25 -25.23 -2.43 -23.77
C GLY A 25 -26.26 -3.56 -23.60
N SER A 26 -26.36 -4.16 -22.42
CA SER A 26 -27.35 -5.21 -22.15
C SER A 26 -27.65 -5.40 -20.65
N LYS A 27 -28.80 -6.01 -20.34
CA LYS A 27 -29.13 -6.41 -18.95
C LYS A 27 -28.08 -7.34 -18.35
N SER A 28 -27.59 -8.30 -19.15
CA SER A 28 -26.55 -9.25 -18.73
C SER A 28 -25.23 -8.57 -18.35
N GLU A 29 -24.92 -7.43 -18.97
CA GLU A 29 -23.75 -6.63 -18.62
C GLU A 29 -23.91 -5.94 -17.26
N VAL A 30 -25.07 -5.32 -17.02
CA VAL A 30 -25.42 -4.73 -15.72
C VAL A 30 -25.33 -5.76 -14.60
N LEU A 31 -25.87 -6.96 -14.82
CA LEU A 31 -25.84 -8.03 -13.83
C LEU A 31 -24.42 -8.51 -13.52
N ARG A 32 -23.57 -8.70 -14.54
CA ARG A 32 -22.16 -9.09 -14.32
C ARG A 32 -21.41 -8.04 -13.53
N GLU A 33 -21.61 -6.76 -13.85
CA GLU A 33 -20.98 -5.68 -13.12
C GLU A 33 -21.49 -5.60 -11.67
N GLY A 34 -22.80 -5.76 -11.46
CA GLY A 34 -23.38 -5.82 -10.11
C GLY A 34 -22.80 -6.95 -9.26
N VAL A 35 -22.66 -8.16 -9.82
CA VAL A 35 -22.04 -9.30 -9.14
C VAL A 35 -20.55 -9.07 -8.88
N ARG A 36 -19.82 -8.44 -9.82
CA ARG A 36 -18.41 -8.08 -9.64
C ARG A 36 -18.22 -7.11 -8.47
N LEU A 37 -19.06 -6.08 -8.37
CA LEU A 37 -19.04 -5.13 -7.26
C LEU A 37 -19.38 -5.78 -5.92
N LEU A 38 -20.35 -6.72 -5.92
CA LEU A 38 -20.66 -7.51 -4.74
C LEU A 38 -19.46 -8.34 -4.30
N GLN A 39 -18.81 -9.07 -5.22
CA GLN A 39 -17.63 -9.87 -4.93
C GLN A 39 -16.48 -9.02 -4.36
N GLU A 40 -16.24 -7.84 -4.92
CA GLU A 40 -15.23 -6.89 -4.45
C GLU A 40 -15.51 -6.43 -3.01
N ARG A 41 -16.77 -6.10 -2.72
CA ARG A 41 -17.23 -5.72 -1.37
C ARG A 41 -17.03 -6.86 -0.37
N GLU A 42 -17.48 -8.07 -0.71
CA GLU A 42 -17.35 -9.24 0.17
C GLU A 42 -15.89 -9.60 0.43
N THR A 43 -15.03 -9.48 -0.58
CA THR A 43 -13.58 -9.70 -0.43
C THR A 43 -12.96 -8.71 0.55
N ARG A 44 -13.31 -7.42 0.45
CA ARG A 44 -12.84 -6.38 1.39
C ARG A 44 -13.33 -6.63 2.81
N LEU A 45 -14.59 -7.01 2.98
CA LEU A 45 -15.15 -7.33 4.30
C LEU A 45 -14.49 -8.56 4.91
N ALA A 46 -14.25 -9.62 4.13
CA ALA A 46 -13.55 -10.80 4.60
C ALA A 46 -12.12 -10.47 5.07
N ALA A 47 -11.39 -9.65 4.30
CA ALA A 47 -10.05 -9.20 4.67
C ALA A 47 -10.06 -8.36 5.96
N LEU A 48 -11.02 -7.45 6.11
CA LEU A 48 -11.18 -6.64 7.32
C LEU A 48 -11.50 -7.52 8.54
N ASN A 49 -12.46 -8.44 8.42
CA ASN A 49 -12.83 -9.34 9.50
C ASN A 49 -11.65 -10.22 9.92
N ALA A 50 -10.84 -10.71 8.97
CA ALA A 50 -9.64 -11.46 9.27
C ALA A 50 -8.58 -10.62 10.00
N ALA A 51 -8.40 -9.36 9.62
CA ALA A 51 -7.49 -8.44 10.30
C ALA A 51 -7.96 -8.14 11.73
N LEU A 52 -9.26 -7.90 11.93
CA LEU A 52 -9.85 -7.68 13.26
C LEU A 52 -9.71 -8.92 14.15
N ALA A 53 -10.03 -10.11 13.63
CA ALA A 53 -9.88 -11.36 14.38
C ALA A 53 -8.43 -11.58 14.83
N ARG A 54 -7.46 -11.29 13.96
CA ARG A 54 -6.04 -11.36 14.32
C ARG A 54 -5.69 -10.34 15.42
N GLY A 55 -6.08 -9.08 15.25
CA GLY A 55 -5.81 -8.03 16.23
C GLY A 55 -6.42 -8.32 17.61
N LEU A 56 -7.63 -8.87 17.65
CA LEU A 56 -8.27 -9.32 18.89
C LEU A 56 -7.50 -10.47 19.54
N ALA A 57 -7.07 -11.46 18.75
CA ALA A 57 -6.26 -12.57 19.25
C ALA A 57 -4.86 -12.14 19.72
N ASP A 58 -4.28 -11.11 19.10
CA ASP A 58 -3.03 -10.48 19.56
C ASP A 58 -3.24 -9.76 20.89
N ALA A 59 -4.32 -8.99 21.03
CA ALA A 59 -4.68 -8.30 22.26
C ALA A 59 -4.94 -9.27 23.42
N GLU A 60 -5.73 -10.33 23.19
CA GLU A 60 -6.03 -11.35 24.20
C GLU A 60 -4.78 -12.11 24.65
N ALA A 61 -3.84 -12.34 23.73
CA ALA A 61 -2.56 -12.97 24.04
C ALA A 61 -1.51 -11.99 24.59
N GLY A 62 -1.85 -10.72 24.84
CA GLY A 62 -0.94 -9.70 25.35
C GLY A 62 0.16 -9.28 24.35
N ARG A 63 0.03 -9.58 23.06
CA ARG A 63 0.94 -9.15 21.99
C ARG A 63 0.65 -7.71 21.55
N VAL A 64 0.47 -6.83 22.53
CA VAL A 64 0.21 -5.40 22.33
C VAL A 64 1.25 -4.60 23.09
N VAL A 65 1.54 -3.41 22.60
CA VAL A 65 2.44 -2.45 23.23
C VAL A 65 1.66 -1.18 23.54
N ASP A 66 2.12 -0.43 24.53
CA ASP A 66 1.55 0.87 24.82
C ASP A 66 1.77 1.82 23.62
N GLY A 67 0.77 2.66 23.35
CA GLY A 67 0.78 3.54 22.18
C GLY A 67 1.86 4.61 22.26
N ASP A 68 2.05 5.21 23.43
CA ASP A 68 3.04 6.28 23.63
C ASP A 68 4.45 5.68 23.61
N GLU A 69 4.65 4.54 24.28
CA GLU A 69 5.93 3.82 24.25
C GLU A 69 6.32 3.40 22.83
N PHE A 70 5.36 2.94 22.02
CA PHE A 70 5.62 2.60 20.63
C PHE A 70 6.02 3.81 19.79
N LEU A 71 5.37 4.96 19.99
CA LEU A 71 5.68 6.20 19.27
C LEU A 71 7.08 6.71 19.63
N ASP A 72 7.45 6.70 20.90
CA ASP A 72 8.79 7.08 21.37
C ASP A 72 9.87 6.20 20.74
N GLN A 73 9.65 4.88 20.71
CA GLN A 73 10.57 3.93 20.08
C GLN A 73 10.67 4.14 18.57
N LEU A 74 9.56 4.50 17.92
CA LEU A 74 9.52 4.74 16.48
C LEU A 74 10.27 6.02 16.10
N GLU A 75 10.08 7.10 16.85
CA GLU A 75 10.79 8.37 16.67
C GLU A 75 12.30 8.17 16.82
N ALA A 76 12.73 7.56 17.93
CA ALA A 76 14.15 7.27 18.18
C ALA A 76 14.79 6.43 17.06
N LYS A 77 14.05 5.45 16.52
CA LYS A 77 14.51 4.64 15.39
C LYS A 77 14.73 5.48 14.13
N TYR A 78 13.83 6.40 13.80
CA TYR A 78 13.96 7.24 12.61
C TYR A 78 15.06 8.28 12.74
N GLU A 79 15.27 8.85 13.93
CA GLU A 79 16.39 9.74 14.21
C GLU A 79 17.74 9.04 14.06
N ALA A 80 17.86 7.82 14.59
CA ALA A 80 19.07 7.01 14.44
C ALA A 80 19.38 6.71 12.96
N MET A 81 18.37 6.32 12.18
CA MET A 81 18.54 6.08 10.75
C MET A 81 18.96 7.34 9.99
N ALA A 82 18.42 8.51 10.33
CA ALA A 82 18.82 9.77 9.71
C ALA A 82 20.27 10.14 10.07
N ALA A 83 20.66 9.96 11.34
CA ALA A 83 22.03 10.21 11.78
C ALA A 83 23.05 9.27 11.10
N GLU A 84 22.70 7.99 10.93
CA GLU A 84 23.51 7.01 10.21
C GLU A 84 23.68 7.38 8.73
N GLN A 85 22.63 7.90 8.09
CA GLN A 85 22.70 8.39 6.71
C GLN A 85 23.62 9.61 6.59
N GLU A 86 23.51 10.59 7.49
CA GLU A 86 24.40 11.75 7.50
C GLU A 86 25.87 11.37 7.75
N GLN A 87 26.12 10.39 8.62
CA GLN A 87 27.47 9.88 8.88
C GLN A 87 28.04 9.18 7.64
N ALA A 88 27.24 8.33 7.00
CA ALA A 88 27.63 7.66 5.76
C ALA A 88 27.95 8.66 4.63
N GLU A 89 27.17 9.75 4.51
CA GLU A 89 27.42 10.82 3.54
C GLU A 89 28.69 11.62 3.84
N ARG A 90 28.95 11.94 5.12
CA ARG A 90 30.17 12.64 5.55
C ARG A 90 31.42 11.80 5.32
N GLU A 91 31.36 10.51 5.60
CA GLU A 91 32.46 9.57 5.34
C GLU A 91 32.73 9.39 3.84
N ALA A 92 31.67 9.27 3.03
CA ALA A 92 31.79 9.18 1.58
C ALA A 92 32.41 10.45 0.96
N SER A 93 32.03 11.63 1.46
CA SER A 93 32.59 12.92 1.05
C SER A 93 34.07 13.05 1.43
N ALA A 94 34.44 12.68 2.67
CA ALA A 94 35.83 12.68 3.13
C ALA A 94 36.73 11.72 2.33
N ALA A 95 36.23 10.53 1.98
CA ALA A 95 36.94 9.57 1.15
C ALA A 95 37.11 10.05 -0.31
N GLY A 96 36.18 10.86 -0.82
CA GLY A 96 36.27 11.50 -2.15
C GLY A 96 37.38 12.56 -2.25
N LEU A 97 37.56 13.38 -1.22
CA LEU A 97 38.63 14.40 -1.18
C LEU A 97 40.04 13.80 -1.05
N GLN A 98 40.21 12.66 -0.37
CA GLN A 98 41.52 12.02 -0.25
C GLN A 98 42.01 11.39 -1.58
N LYS A 99 41.10 10.87 -2.41
CA LYS A 99 41.45 10.26 -3.70
C LYS A 99 41.85 11.27 -4.78
N THR A 100 41.36 12.51 -4.70
CA THR A 100 41.73 13.59 -5.65
C THR A 100 43.08 14.22 -5.31
N SER A 101 43.42 14.35 -4.02
CA SER A 101 44.72 14.84 -3.53
C SER A 101 45.90 13.92 -3.88
N GLY A 102 45.69 12.60 -3.87
CA GLY A 102 46.73 11.61 -4.24
C GLY A 102 47.15 11.62 -5.72
N ARG A 103 46.27 12.08 -6.63
CA ARG A 103 46.53 12.06 -8.08
C ARG A 103 47.39 13.23 -8.57
N GLN A 104 47.41 14.35 -7.85
CA GLN A 104 48.22 15.53 -8.24
C GLN A 104 49.69 15.42 -7.83
N LYS A 105 50.03 14.70 -6.75
CA LYS A 105 51.42 14.59 -6.27
C LYS A 105 52.31 13.62 -7.08
N SER A 106 51.74 12.73 -7.89
CA SER A 106 52.51 11.77 -8.70
C SER A 106 53.11 12.34 -9.99
N LYS A 107 52.78 13.59 -10.38
CA LYS A 107 53.25 14.18 -11.66
C LYS A 107 54.43 15.16 -11.51
N ALA A 108 54.91 15.43 -10.29
CA ALA A 108 55.99 16.40 -10.04
C ALA A 108 57.38 15.78 -9.79
N GLY A 109 57.51 14.45 -9.72
CA GLY A 109 58.75 13.76 -9.32
C GLY A 109 59.37 12.86 -10.40
N ARG A 110 59.37 13.29 -11.67
CA ARG A 110 60.20 12.67 -12.72
C ARG A 110 60.92 13.75 -13.50
N ARG A 111 62.03 14.21 -12.95
CA ARG A 111 63.12 14.84 -13.69
C ARG A 111 64.40 14.21 -13.21
#